data_AF-A0A0L6X2P9-F1
#
_entry.id   AF-A0A0L6X2P9-F1
#
_cell.length_a   1.000
_cell.length_b   1.000
_cell.length_c   1.000
_cell.angle_alpha   90.00
_cell.angle_beta   90.00
_cell.angle_gamma   90.00
#
_symmetry.space_group_name_H-M   'P 1'
#
loop_
_entity.id
_entity.type
_entity.pdbx_description
1 polymer ?
#
loop_
_entity_poly.entity_id
_entity_poly.type
_entity_poly.pdbx_seq_one_letter_code
_entity_poly.pdbx_strand_id
1 'polypeptide(L)'
;MPMAQINTDVESDIKNTLHTVTIETFLEKLIPDIGAIDKKLQALTQDGKYDGIHWAGFPKKRPKKEKPLYKPFADISNAIVNTMTTQQVRTNIIYVDRHKTPTISLDKDMTAGHPDGAGAQPDADIDALDRRMIALDQTLRQTRSVAKKNKEALKKRMEEKERLLDLYQLWWMCIHIVYEIKVKQTETQHYDAVLQLATYMRQVLTEQLDRRFILGFVLLFDELTLVLYDRSGVTMTDEAINIHQQPERFIRIVTGFSSMTPAQLGWDTTMQIYRPISNDIKPSYTIAHNFEGIHGTGRYNIHWVIDVEQQDDKVKKYVTVAIISAIRSAEICGRATVVYEVVKFDEKDNPQQTYALKRYWRPVWSDGSDPDIYPFEGEIYAILDKGEKDELKHAILYHDIKINGQIDSTFKLIRNGWAAERYKRPDQPRSDKRAETDADAENRLDRRDIPEDAPVPDAKPEDTYTPIDRHHVNILMPMGREIKAFFSLLELAQRFRDFDGEHKYSYDKLILHRDISTGNLLIFQVRDRSAVGRLMDHDHAKKAKGKKPISSEIVNLDRKRNSVQNNLRDNLEKEADVDVLDRAHAMKLKR
;
A
#
# COMPACT_ATOMS: atom_id res chain seq x y z
N MET A 1 -2.61 -17.11 -4.53
CA MET A 1 -2.41 -17.75 -3.20
C MET A 1 -3.71 -18.42 -2.74
N PRO A 2 -3.69 -19.59 -2.08
CA PRO A 2 -4.90 -20.19 -1.52
C PRO A 2 -5.58 -19.25 -0.49
N MET A 3 -6.92 -19.15 -0.49
CA MET A 3 -7.70 -18.27 0.41
C MET A 3 -7.36 -18.48 1.90
N ALA A 4 -7.03 -19.71 2.31
CA ALA A 4 -6.65 -20.02 3.69
C ALA A 4 -5.37 -19.29 4.12
N GLN A 5 -4.39 -19.16 3.21
CA GLN A 5 -3.15 -18.43 3.47
C GLN A 5 -3.40 -16.92 3.57
N ILE A 6 -4.25 -16.38 2.69
CA ILE A 6 -4.64 -14.96 2.70
C ILE A 6 -5.30 -14.59 4.03
N ASN A 7 -6.20 -15.43 4.55
CA ASN A 7 -6.86 -15.18 5.82
C ASN A 7 -5.87 -15.18 7.01
N THR A 8 -4.91 -16.11 7.03
CA THR A 8 -3.87 -16.14 8.08
C THR A 8 -2.95 -14.92 8.01
N ASP A 9 -2.62 -14.49 6.79
CA ASP A 9 -1.80 -13.31 6.56
C ASP A 9 -2.52 -12.03 7.02
N VAL A 10 -3.77 -11.84 6.60
CA VAL A 10 -4.60 -10.70 7.00
C VAL A 10 -4.79 -10.67 8.51
N GLU A 11 -5.09 -11.83 9.14
CA GLU A 11 -5.22 -11.89 10.59
C GLU A 11 -3.92 -11.50 11.29
N SER A 12 -2.77 -11.98 10.81
CA SER A 12 -1.46 -11.59 11.35
C SER A 12 -1.23 -10.07 11.22
N ASP A 13 -1.55 -9.52 10.06
CA ASP A 13 -1.34 -8.11 9.72
C ASP A 13 -2.22 -7.17 10.57
N ILE A 14 -3.48 -7.56 10.85
CA ILE A 14 -4.42 -6.69 11.59
C ILE A 14 -4.52 -7.02 13.08
N LYS A 15 -3.98 -8.15 13.54
CA LYS A 15 -4.07 -8.62 14.93
C LYS A 15 -3.64 -7.56 15.95
N ASN A 16 -2.60 -6.80 15.62
CA ASN A 16 -2.01 -5.80 16.51
C ASN A 16 -2.32 -4.36 16.08
N THR A 17 -3.06 -4.15 15.01
CA THR A 17 -3.29 -2.82 14.41
C THR A 17 -4.78 -2.57 14.13
N LEU A 18 -5.66 -3.28 14.82
CA LEU A 18 -7.10 -3.04 14.81
C LEU A 18 -7.46 -2.11 15.98
N HIS A 19 -8.07 -0.98 15.63
CA HIS A 19 -8.41 0.08 16.55
C HIS A 19 -9.91 0.43 16.47
N THR A 20 -10.41 1.12 17.48
CA THR A 20 -11.77 1.65 17.57
C THR A 20 -11.76 3.16 17.77
N VAL A 21 -12.80 3.82 17.25
CA VAL A 21 -13.07 5.24 17.43
C VAL A 21 -14.56 5.45 17.61
N THR A 22 -14.97 6.53 18.28
CA THR A 22 -16.41 6.80 18.45
C THR A 22 -17.10 7.04 17.10
N ILE A 23 -18.35 6.59 16.98
CA ILE A 23 -19.17 6.87 15.78
C ILE A 23 -19.26 8.37 15.46
N GLU A 24 -19.38 9.23 16.47
CA GLU A 24 -19.44 10.69 16.27
C GLU A 24 -18.14 11.22 15.67
N THR A 25 -17.00 10.82 16.21
CA THR A 25 -15.68 11.20 15.68
C THR A 25 -15.53 10.74 14.23
N PHE A 26 -15.97 9.52 13.92
CA PHE A 26 -15.94 8.99 12.55
C PHE A 26 -16.77 9.84 11.59
N LEU A 27 -18.01 10.14 11.98
CA LEU A 27 -18.94 10.92 11.17
C LEU A 27 -18.47 12.36 10.99
N GLU A 28 -18.04 13.04 12.06
CA GLU A 28 -17.61 14.43 12.02
C GLU A 28 -16.33 14.65 11.22
N LYS A 29 -15.36 13.74 11.35
CA LYS A 29 -14.04 13.92 10.75
C LYS A 29 -13.90 13.36 9.34
N LEU A 30 -14.63 12.29 9.00
CA LEU A 30 -14.54 11.67 7.68
C LEU A 30 -15.78 11.82 6.84
N ILE A 31 -16.99 11.68 7.38
CA ILE A 31 -18.22 11.62 6.57
C ILE A 31 -18.81 13.04 6.40
N PRO A 32 -18.71 13.64 5.19
CA PRO A 32 -19.24 14.98 4.98
C PRO A 32 -20.75 15.02 5.25
N ASP A 33 -21.20 16.02 6.01
CA ASP A 33 -22.62 16.32 6.14
C ASP A 33 -23.03 17.26 5.01
N ILE A 34 -23.82 16.74 4.07
CA ILE A 34 -24.33 17.50 2.92
C ILE A 34 -25.62 18.26 3.21
N GLY A 35 -26.11 18.20 4.44
CA GLY A 35 -27.33 18.85 4.91
C GLY A 35 -28.62 18.28 4.32
N ALA A 36 -29.74 18.85 4.78
CA ALA A 36 -31.10 18.49 4.35
C ALA A 36 -31.46 17.01 4.51
N ILE A 37 -30.86 16.33 5.49
CA ILE A 37 -31.09 14.91 5.79
C ILE A 37 -32.58 14.64 6.05
N ASP A 38 -33.24 15.48 6.84
CA ASP A 38 -34.69 15.35 7.13
C ASP A 38 -35.56 15.43 5.86
N LYS A 39 -35.20 16.32 4.93
CA LYS A 39 -35.92 16.45 3.66
C LYS A 39 -35.73 15.21 2.78
N LYS A 40 -34.52 14.63 2.78
CA LYS A 40 -34.23 13.38 2.06
C LYS A 40 -35.00 12.20 2.66
N LEU A 41 -35.03 12.10 3.99
CA LEU A 41 -35.81 11.08 4.70
C LEU A 41 -37.30 11.23 4.41
N GLN A 42 -37.82 12.46 4.39
CA GLN A 42 -39.22 12.73 4.05
C GLN A 42 -39.55 12.31 2.60
N ALA A 43 -38.68 12.62 1.63
CA ALA A 43 -38.85 12.19 0.24
C ALA A 43 -38.83 10.65 0.12
N LEU A 44 -37.87 9.98 0.77
CA LEU A 44 -37.79 8.52 0.80
C LEU A 44 -39.01 7.89 1.46
N THR A 45 -39.61 8.56 2.44
CA THR A 45 -40.86 8.12 3.09
C THR A 45 -42.04 8.26 2.14
N GLN A 46 -42.15 9.39 1.41
CA GLN A 46 -43.18 9.61 0.40
C GLN A 46 -43.10 8.61 -0.75
N ASP A 47 -41.88 8.23 -1.16
CA ASP A 47 -41.61 7.21 -2.17
C ASP A 47 -41.80 5.77 -1.66
N GLY A 48 -42.22 5.60 -0.40
CA GLY A 48 -42.45 4.30 0.23
C GLY A 48 -41.17 3.47 0.43
N LYS A 49 -39.99 4.11 0.42
CA LYS A 49 -38.70 3.46 0.70
C LYS A 49 -38.45 3.28 2.19
N TYR A 50 -39.01 4.15 3.02
CA TYR A 50 -38.99 4.04 4.48
C TYR A 50 -40.40 4.22 5.02
N ASP A 51 -40.87 3.33 5.89
CA ASP A 51 -42.25 3.36 6.41
C ASP A 51 -42.40 4.14 7.74
N GLY A 52 -41.35 4.85 8.16
CA GLY A 52 -41.25 5.48 9.47
C GLY A 52 -40.58 4.60 10.53
N ILE A 53 -40.47 3.29 10.28
CA ILE A 53 -39.89 2.32 11.21
C ILE A 53 -38.86 1.41 10.52
N HIS A 54 -39.10 1.03 9.26
CA HIS A 54 -38.28 0.07 8.50
C HIS A 54 -38.07 0.52 7.06
N TRP A 55 -36.92 0.12 6.50
CA TRP A 55 -36.65 0.26 5.07
C TRP A 55 -37.39 -0.82 4.27
N ALA A 56 -38.03 -0.40 3.19
CA ALA A 56 -38.82 -1.27 2.33
C ALA A 56 -37.96 -2.37 1.70
N GLY A 57 -38.47 -3.60 1.71
CA GLY A 57 -37.78 -4.77 1.17
C GLY A 57 -36.73 -5.39 2.11
N PHE A 58 -36.29 -4.67 3.14
CA PHE A 58 -35.38 -5.21 4.16
C PHE A 58 -36.15 -6.13 5.14
N PRO A 59 -35.60 -7.28 5.57
CA PRO A 59 -36.32 -8.18 6.48
C PRO A 59 -36.60 -7.56 7.85
N LYS A 60 -37.86 -7.54 8.29
CA LYS A 60 -38.27 -7.05 9.63
C LYS A 60 -37.79 -7.92 10.80
N LYS A 61 -37.37 -9.15 10.52
CA LYS A 61 -36.81 -10.09 11.49
C LYS A 61 -35.56 -10.70 10.90
N ARG A 62 -34.59 -10.98 11.77
CA ARG A 62 -33.33 -11.63 11.40
C ARG A 62 -33.59 -12.90 10.58
N PRO A 63 -33.18 -12.96 9.31
CA PRO A 63 -33.41 -14.13 8.47
C PRO A 63 -32.49 -15.29 8.87
N LYS A 64 -32.77 -16.52 8.39
CA LYS A 64 -31.88 -17.67 8.63
C LYS A 64 -30.62 -17.67 7.76
N LYS A 65 -30.61 -16.90 6.68
CA LYS A 65 -29.52 -16.82 5.68
C LYS A 65 -29.31 -15.37 5.29
N GLU A 66 -28.11 -15.02 4.81
CA GLU A 66 -27.72 -13.65 4.43
C GLU A 66 -28.37 -13.19 3.12
N LYS A 67 -28.67 -14.12 2.21
CA LYS A 67 -29.23 -13.83 0.87
C LYS A 67 -30.35 -12.75 0.82
N PRO A 68 -31.31 -12.70 1.75
CA PRO A 68 -32.37 -11.68 1.75
C PRO A 68 -31.90 -10.27 2.12
N LEU A 69 -30.65 -10.07 2.55
CA LEU A 69 -30.10 -8.78 2.98
C LEU A 69 -29.40 -8.03 1.83
N TYR A 70 -28.69 -8.74 0.94
CA TYR A 70 -27.81 -8.13 -0.07
C TYR A 70 -28.51 -7.15 -1.01
N LYS A 71 -29.44 -7.65 -1.84
CA LYS A 71 -30.14 -6.82 -2.83
C LYS A 71 -30.95 -5.69 -2.18
N PRO A 72 -31.74 -5.93 -1.12
CA PRO A 72 -32.45 -4.84 -0.44
C PRO A 72 -31.51 -3.75 0.06
N PHE A 73 -30.37 -4.10 0.66
CA PHE A 73 -29.40 -3.11 1.12
C PHE A 73 -28.90 -2.22 -0.04
N ALA A 74 -28.45 -2.83 -1.15
CA ALA A 74 -27.99 -2.08 -2.31
C ALA A 74 -29.10 -1.18 -2.91
N ASP A 75 -30.32 -1.71 -3.04
CA ASP A 75 -31.47 -0.96 -3.58
C ASP A 75 -31.82 0.26 -2.69
N ILE A 76 -31.74 0.12 -1.36
CA ILE A 76 -31.96 1.21 -0.40
C ILE A 76 -30.85 2.25 -0.51
N SER A 77 -29.58 1.84 -0.51
CA SER A 77 -28.44 2.75 -0.64
C SER A 77 -28.51 3.55 -1.94
N ASN A 78 -28.84 2.92 -3.07
CA ASN A 78 -29.02 3.63 -4.34
C ASN A 78 -30.23 4.58 -4.33
N ALA A 79 -31.33 4.21 -3.67
CA ALA A 79 -32.46 5.13 -3.49
C ALA A 79 -32.05 6.38 -2.68
N ILE A 80 -31.21 6.22 -1.65
CA ILE A 80 -30.66 7.34 -0.88
C ILE A 80 -29.77 8.23 -1.76
N VAL A 81 -28.85 7.65 -2.54
CA VAL A 81 -27.98 8.40 -3.46
C VAL A 81 -28.80 9.20 -4.47
N ASN A 82 -29.89 8.63 -5.00
CA ASN A 82 -30.78 9.29 -5.96
C ASN A 82 -31.52 10.52 -5.38
N THR A 83 -31.50 10.74 -4.06
CA THR A 83 -32.00 11.98 -3.45
C THR A 83 -31.02 13.15 -3.57
N MET A 84 -29.78 12.90 -4.00
CA MET A 84 -28.73 13.92 -4.12
C MET A 84 -28.85 14.72 -5.41
N THR A 85 -28.48 16.00 -5.35
CA THR A 85 -28.36 16.82 -6.56
C THR A 85 -27.03 16.57 -7.25
N THR A 86 -26.94 16.90 -8.55
CA THR A 86 -25.69 16.79 -9.33
C THR A 86 -24.52 17.60 -8.71
N GLN A 87 -24.82 18.69 -7.99
CA GLN A 87 -23.81 19.51 -7.31
C GLN A 87 -23.30 18.88 -6.00
N GLN A 88 -24.11 18.03 -5.36
CA GLN A 88 -23.75 17.30 -4.15
C GLN A 88 -22.91 16.06 -4.45
N VAL A 89 -23.11 15.44 -5.61
CA VAL A 89 -22.32 14.26 -6.04
C VAL A 89 -20.95 14.72 -6.52
N ARG A 90 -19.90 14.22 -5.88
CA ARG A 90 -18.49 14.46 -6.28
C ARG A 90 -17.84 13.23 -6.89
N THR A 91 -18.28 12.04 -6.48
CA THR A 91 -17.89 10.76 -7.06
C THR A 91 -19.15 9.94 -7.30
N ASN A 92 -19.32 9.40 -8.50
CA ASN A 92 -20.51 8.64 -8.84
C ASN A 92 -20.42 7.22 -8.28
N ILE A 93 -20.94 7.01 -7.07
CA ILE A 93 -20.95 5.71 -6.40
C ILE A 93 -22.32 5.04 -6.59
N ILE A 94 -22.30 3.82 -7.13
CA ILE A 94 -23.45 2.91 -7.16
C ILE A 94 -23.15 1.71 -6.27
N TYR A 95 -24.10 1.36 -5.41
CA TYR A 95 -24.03 0.19 -4.54
C TYR A 95 -24.52 -1.04 -5.29
N VAL A 96 -23.69 -2.07 -5.35
CA VAL A 96 -23.97 -3.30 -6.11
C VAL A 96 -23.81 -4.55 -5.25
N ASP A 97 -24.76 -5.47 -5.40
CA ASP A 97 -24.71 -6.80 -4.81
C ASP A 97 -23.69 -7.70 -5.54
N ARG A 98 -22.67 -8.20 -4.82
CA ARG A 98 -21.60 -9.03 -5.36
C ARG A 98 -21.46 -10.41 -4.70
N HIS A 99 -22.35 -10.79 -3.78
CA HIS A 99 -22.27 -12.06 -3.01
C HIS A 99 -22.19 -13.37 -3.84
N LYS A 100 -22.44 -13.29 -5.16
CA LYS A 100 -22.37 -14.42 -6.10
C LYS A 100 -21.47 -14.19 -7.30
N THR A 101 -21.01 -12.97 -7.52
CA THR A 101 -20.34 -12.59 -8.75
C THR A 101 -18.95 -12.07 -8.42
N PRO A 102 -17.89 -12.85 -8.74
CA PRO A 102 -16.53 -12.45 -8.46
C PRO A 102 -16.20 -11.12 -9.12
N THR A 103 -15.42 -10.33 -8.42
CA THR A 103 -14.85 -9.10 -8.97
C THR A 103 -13.64 -9.48 -9.81
N ILE A 104 -13.49 -8.84 -10.96
CA ILE A 104 -12.44 -9.19 -11.92
C ILE A 104 -11.13 -8.55 -11.51
N SER A 105 -10.12 -9.41 -11.46
CA SER A 105 -8.73 -9.05 -11.26
C SER A 105 -8.06 -8.72 -12.59
N LEU A 106 -7.12 -7.78 -12.56
CA LEU A 106 -6.20 -7.61 -13.67
C LEU A 106 -5.22 -8.77 -13.82
N ASP A 107 -4.94 -9.45 -12.72
CA ASP A 107 -4.05 -10.58 -12.65
C ASP A 107 -4.88 -11.87 -12.69
N LYS A 108 -4.80 -12.58 -13.82
CA LYS A 108 -5.58 -13.80 -14.06
C LYS A 108 -5.22 -14.94 -13.11
N ASP A 109 -4.05 -14.86 -12.48
CA ASP A 109 -3.56 -15.88 -11.55
C ASP A 109 -3.96 -15.58 -10.09
N MET A 110 -4.60 -14.43 -9.83
CA MET A 110 -5.13 -14.12 -8.52
C MET A 110 -6.48 -14.79 -8.26
N THR A 111 -6.65 -15.24 -7.01
CA THR A 111 -7.85 -15.93 -6.57
C THR A 111 -9.06 -15.02 -6.67
N ALA A 112 -10.13 -15.50 -7.30
CA ALA A 112 -11.36 -14.74 -7.47
C ALA A 112 -12.03 -14.45 -6.13
N GLY A 113 -11.77 -13.26 -5.57
CA GLY A 113 -12.50 -12.73 -4.42
C GLY A 113 -13.85 -12.13 -4.84
N HIS A 114 -14.86 -12.28 -3.99
CA HIS A 114 -16.13 -11.56 -4.13
C HIS A 114 -16.46 -10.90 -2.80
N PRO A 115 -16.40 -9.56 -2.67
CA PRO A 115 -17.04 -8.94 -1.52
C PRO A 115 -18.55 -9.20 -1.57
N ASP A 116 -19.24 -9.13 -0.43
CA ASP A 116 -20.70 -9.25 -0.42
C ASP A 116 -21.36 -8.12 -1.22
N GLY A 117 -20.76 -6.93 -1.19
CA GLY A 117 -21.04 -5.90 -2.17
C GLY A 117 -20.00 -4.78 -2.19
N ALA A 118 -20.21 -3.84 -3.10
CA ALA A 118 -19.28 -2.74 -3.33
C ALA A 118 -20.03 -1.45 -3.68
N GLY A 119 -19.46 -0.31 -3.29
CA GLY A 119 -19.72 0.98 -3.91
C GLY A 119 -18.70 1.20 -5.02
N ALA A 120 -19.15 1.33 -6.26
CA ALA A 120 -18.27 1.44 -7.43
C ALA A 120 -18.72 2.53 -8.38
N GLN A 121 -17.81 2.96 -9.26
CA GLN A 121 -18.14 3.83 -10.38
C GLN A 121 -18.31 3.00 -11.65
N PRO A 122 -19.52 2.92 -12.22
CA PRO A 122 -19.71 2.26 -13.51
C PRO A 122 -19.14 3.06 -14.69
N ASP A 123 -18.67 2.36 -15.72
CA ASP A 123 -18.47 2.94 -17.07
C ASP A 123 -19.78 3.01 -17.87
N ALA A 124 -20.70 2.07 -17.64
CA ALA A 124 -21.98 1.95 -18.32
C ALA A 124 -23.14 2.15 -17.33
N ASP A 125 -24.30 2.61 -17.79
CA ASP A 125 -25.50 2.74 -16.96
C ASP A 125 -25.87 1.37 -16.32
N ILE A 126 -25.35 1.11 -15.11
CA ILE A 126 -25.53 -0.14 -14.37
C ILE A 126 -27.00 -0.38 -14.08
N ASP A 127 -27.80 0.67 -13.87
CA ASP A 127 -29.24 0.53 -13.70
C ASP A 127 -29.91 0.06 -15.00
N ALA A 128 -29.45 0.53 -16.16
CA ALA A 128 -29.92 0.00 -17.45
C ALA A 128 -29.49 -1.46 -17.67
N LEU A 129 -28.26 -1.82 -17.28
CA LEU A 129 -27.78 -3.19 -17.34
C LEU A 129 -28.55 -4.10 -16.37
N ASP A 130 -28.86 -3.65 -15.15
CA ASP A 130 -29.64 -4.38 -14.15
C ASP A 130 -31.07 -4.58 -14.60
N ARG A 131 -31.73 -3.53 -15.13
CA ARG A 131 -33.08 -3.64 -15.71
C ARG A 131 -33.08 -4.68 -16.84
N ARG A 132 -32.07 -4.64 -17.72
CA ARG A 132 -31.92 -5.62 -18.81
C ARG A 132 -31.65 -7.03 -18.28
N MET A 133 -30.80 -7.18 -17.26
CA MET A 133 -30.46 -8.45 -16.64
C MET A 133 -31.68 -9.07 -15.97
N ILE A 134 -32.46 -8.29 -15.21
CA ILE A 134 -33.70 -8.72 -14.56
C ILE A 134 -34.73 -9.15 -15.62
N ALA A 135 -34.95 -8.33 -16.64
CA ALA A 135 -35.87 -8.65 -17.73
C ALA A 135 -35.43 -9.94 -18.45
N LEU A 136 -34.13 -10.09 -18.72
CA LEU A 136 -33.58 -11.28 -19.36
C LEU A 136 -33.72 -12.52 -18.47
N ASP A 137 -33.48 -12.41 -17.16
CA ASP A 137 -33.64 -13.51 -16.20
C ASP A 137 -35.10 -13.97 -16.08
N GLN A 138 -36.04 -13.03 -16.05
CA GLN A 138 -37.48 -13.33 -16.09
C GLN A 138 -37.82 -14.06 -17.39
N THR A 139 -37.31 -13.57 -18.53
CA THR A 139 -37.54 -14.18 -19.83
C THR A 139 -36.89 -15.56 -19.94
N LEU A 140 -35.68 -15.77 -19.39
CA LEU A 140 -34.99 -17.06 -19.36
C LEU A 140 -35.75 -18.09 -18.52
N ARG A 141 -36.30 -17.70 -17.38
CA ARG A 141 -37.16 -18.58 -16.56
C ARG A 141 -38.39 -19.03 -17.33
N GLN A 142 -39.05 -18.10 -18.05
CA GLN A 142 -40.18 -18.43 -18.93
C GLN A 142 -39.74 -19.31 -20.10
N THR A 143 -38.57 -19.08 -20.70
CA THR A 143 -38.06 -19.88 -21.83
C THR A 143 -37.74 -21.31 -21.41
N ARG A 144 -37.17 -21.49 -20.21
CA ARG A 144 -36.83 -22.81 -19.65
C ARG A 144 -38.07 -23.67 -19.40
N SER A 145 -39.24 -23.08 -19.09
CA SER A 145 -40.48 -23.86 -18.94
C SER A 145 -41.03 -24.40 -20.27
N VAL A 146 -40.68 -23.78 -21.41
CA VAL A 146 -41.11 -24.16 -22.77
C VAL A 146 -39.99 -24.89 -23.55
N ALA A 147 -38.89 -25.25 -22.87
CA ALA A 147 -37.61 -25.64 -23.44
C ALA A 147 -37.62 -26.86 -24.39
N LYS A 148 -38.70 -27.64 -24.45
CA LYS A 148 -38.82 -28.78 -25.37
C LYS A 148 -38.93 -28.36 -26.85
N LYS A 149 -39.34 -27.11 -27.16
CA LYS A 149 -39.61 -26.67 -28.55
C LYS A 149 -38.72 -25.54 -29.10
N ASN A 150 -37.86 -24.89 -28.29
CA ASN A 150 -37.15 -23.70 -28.76
C ASN A 150 -35.71 -23.57 -28.23
N LYS A 151 -34.86 -24.55 -28.58
CA LYS A 151 -33.44 -24.60 -28.18
C LYS A 151 -32.63 -23.38 -28.66
N GLU A 152 -32.95 -22.85 -29.83
CA GLU A 152 -32.18 -21.76 -30.46
C GLU A 152 -32.46 -20.40 -29.81
N ALA A 153 -33.71 -20.12 -29.43
CA ALA A 153 -34.05 -18.94 -28.63
C ALA A 153 -33.43 -18.99 -27.22
N LEU A 154 -33.35 -20.18 -26.63
CA LEU A 154 -32.66 -20.36 -25.35
C LEU A 154 -31.15 -20.09 -25.49
N LYS A 155 -30.51 -20.59 -26.55
CA LYS A 155 -29.08 -20.34 -26.84
C LYS A 155 -28.79 -18.84 -27.01
N LYS A 156 -29.54 -18.14 -27.87
CA LYS A 156 -29.37 -16.68 -28.08
C LYS A 156 -29.56 -15.88 -26.79
N ARG A 157 -30.53 -16.26 -25.95
CA ARG A 157 -30.77 -15.58 -24.66
C ARG A 157 -29.68 -15.88 -23.63
N MET A 158 -29.07 -17.06 -23.68
CA MET A 158 -27.90 -17.39 -22.86
C MET A 158 -26.66 -16.62 -23.33
N GLU A 159 -26.44 -16.51 -24.64
CA GLU A 159 -25.36 -15.68 -25.23
C GLU A 159 -25.55 -14.19 -24.90
N GLU A 160 -26.78 -13.67 -24.95
CA GLU A 160 -27.09 -12.30 -24.52
C GLU A 160 -26.88 -12.12 -23.01
N LYS A 161 -27.18 -13.14 -22.22
CA LYS A 161 -26.90 -13.12 -20.77
C LYS A 161 -25.41 -13.09 -20.51
N GLU A 162 -24.62 -13.88 -21.23
CA GLU A 162 -23.16 -13.82 -21.14
C GLU A 162 -22.63 -12.44 -21.56
N ARG A 163 -23.14 -11.86 -22.66
CA ARG A 163 -22.78 -10.48 -23.06
C ARG A 163 -23.13 -9.43 -22.02
N LEU A 164 -24.33 -9.49 -21.43
CA LEU A 164 -24.72 -8.54 -20.39
C LEU A 164 -23.94 -8.77 -19.10
N LEU A 165 -23.59 -10.02 -18.77
CA LEU A 165 -22.73 -10.34 -17.63
C LEU A 165 -21.32 -9.80 -17.87
N ASP A 166 -20.81 -9.85 -19.10
CA ASP A 166 -19.56 -9.23 -19.53
C ASP A 166 -19.59 -7.70 -19.42
N LEU A 167 -20.72 -7.08 -19.74
CA LEU A 167 -20.92 -5.64 -19.55
C LEU A 167 -21.12 -5.26 -18.07
N TYR A 168 -21.58 -6.20 -17.24
CA TYR A 168 -21.82 -6.05 -15.81
C TYR A 168 -20.61 -6.50 -14.94
N GLN A 169 -19.45 -6.62 -15.58
CA GLN A 169 -18.19 -6.97 -14.95
C GLN A 169 -17.68 -5.81 -14.09
N LEU A 170 -17.65 -6.02 -12.78
CA LEU A 170 -17.04 -5.08 -11.85
C LEU A 170 -15.57 -5.46 -11.68
N TRP A 171 -14.67 -4.52 -11.95
CA TRP A 171 -13.23 -4.68 -11.79
C TRP A 171 -12.81 -4.21 -10.41
N TRP A 172 -11.80 -4.86 -9.83
CA TRP A 172 -11.23 -4.37 -8.57
C TRP A 172 -10.73 -2.93 -8.72
N MET A 173 -10.25 -2.56 -9.90
CA MET A 173 -9.79 -1.21 -10.25
C MET A 173 -10.83 -0.08 -10.10
N CYS A 174 -12.13 -0.37 -10.13
CA CYS A 174 -13.18 0.67 -10.05
C CYS A 174 -14.01 0.62 -8.76
N ILE A 175 -13.56 -0.15 -7.75
CA ILE A 175 -14.20 -0.19 -6.43
C ILE A 175 -13.75 1.00 -5.58
N HIS A 176 -14.73 1.76 -5.08
CA HIS A 176 -14.52 2.87 -4.14
C HIS A 176 -14.73 2.46 -2.70
N ILE A 177 -15.68 1.57 -2.44
CA ILE A 177 -16.08 1.14 -1.11
C ILE A 177 -16.37 -0.35 -1.15
N VAL A 178 -15.98 -1.07 -0.10
CA VAL A 178 -16.28 -2.50 0.05
C VAL A 178 -17.11 -2.70 1.31
N TYR A 179 -18.06 -3.63 1.26
CA TYR A 179 -18.86 -3.95 2.43
C TYR A 179 -19.15 -5.44 2.57
N GLU A 180 -19.32 -5.86 3.82
CA GLU A 180 -19.59 -7.24 4.22
C GLU A 180 -20.93 -7.30 4.96
N ILE A 181 -21.74 -8.34 4.72
CA ILE A 181 -23.04 -8.50 5.37
C ILE A 181 -23.14 -9.86 6.05
N LYS A 182 -23.38 -9.84 7.37
CA LYS A 182 -23.67 -11.06 8.14
C LYS A 182 -25.05 -10.99 8.77
N VAL A 183 -25.60 -12.16 9.10
CA VAL A 183 -26.91 -12.27 9.76
C VAL A 183 -26.83 -12.18 11.28
N LYS A 184 -25.75 -12.69 11.88
CA LYS A 184 -25.64 -12.79 13.34
C LYS A 184 -24.99 -11.52 13.91
N GLN A 185 -25.58 -10.99 14.97
CA GLN A 185 -25.07 -9.86 15.75
C GLN A 185 -24.42 -10.40 17.02
N THR A 186 -23.28 -11.07 16.88
CA THR A 186 -22.46 -11.54 18.01
C THR A 186 -21.07 -10.93 17.86
N GLU A 187 -20.38 -10.64 18.96
CA GLU A 187 -19.03 -10.06 18.92
C GLU A 187 -18.06 -10.89 18.07
N THR A 188 -18.13 -12.22 18.17
CA THR A 188 -17.34 -13.14 17.32
C THR A 188 -17.64 -12.91 15.84
N GLN A 189 -18.92 -12.77 15.46
CA GLN A 189 -19.32 -12.58 14.06
C GLN A 189 -18.91 -11.20 13.55
N HIS A 190 -18.95 -10.18 14.42
CA HIS A 190 -18.45 -8.84 14.12
C HIS A 190 -16.97 -8.87 13.78
N TYR A 191 -16.16 -9.48 14.66
CA TYR A 191 -14.72 -9.64 14.43
C TYR A 191 -14.44 -10.43 13.15
N ASP A 192 -15.10 -11.57 12.93
CA ASP A 192 -14.94 -12.39 11.74
C ASP A 192 -15.32 -11.63 10.46
N ALA A 193 -16.37 -10.79 10.51
CA ALA A 193 -16.78 -9.96 9.38
C ALA A 193 -15.77 -8.84 9.08
N VAL A 194 -15.16 -8.24 10.11
CA VAL A 194 -14.08 -7.25 9.94
C VAL A 194 -12.83 -7.91 9.35
N LEU A 195 -12.46 -9.11 9.81
CA LEU A 195 -11.36 -9.90 9.21
C LEU A 195 -11.63 -10.18 7.72
N GLN A 196 -12.85 -10.58 7.39
CA GLN A 196 -13.23 -10.87 6.01
C GLN A 196 -13.23 -9.60 5.14
N LEU A 197 -13.76 -8.48 5.66
CA LEU A 197 -13.71 -7.19 4.99
C LEU A 197 -12.26 -6.74 4.74
N ALA A 198 -11.37 -6.92 5.72
CA ALA A 198 -9.95 -6.60 5.59
C ALA A 198 -9.26 -7.41 4.47
N THR A 199 -9.72 -8.64 4.22
CA THR A 199 -9.24 -9.45 3.10
C THR A 199 -9.57 -8.80 1.75
N TYR A 200 -10.78 -8.26 1.58
CA TYR A 200 -11.16 -7.54 0.36
C TYR A 200 -10.49 -6.17 0.26
N MET A 201 -10.28 -5.47 1.37
CA MET A 201 -9.55 -4.21 1.38
C MET A 201 -8.09 -4.41 0.95
N ARG A 202 -7.42 -5.46 1.43
CA ARG A 202 -6.08 -5.86 0.96
C ARG A 202 -6.06 -6.15 -0.54
N GLN A 203 -7.09 -6.84 -1.04
CA GLN A 203 -7.25 -7.11 -2.46
C GLN A 203 -7.40 -5.81 -3.28
N VAL A 204 -8.17 -4.84 -2.80
CA VAL A 204 -8.26 -3.50 -3.42
C VAL A 204 -6.88 -2.82 -3.48
N LEU A 205 -6.10 -2.82 -2.40
CA LEU A 205 -4.74 -2.24 -2.39
C LEU A 205 -3.75 -2.98 -3.30
N THR A 206 -3.99 -4.27 -3.57
CA THR A 206 -3.16 -5.08 -4.47
C THR A 206 -3.38 -4.67 -5.93
N GLU A 207 -4.62 -4.35 -6.27
CA GLU A 207 -5.06 -4.04 -7.63
C GLU A 207 -4.86 -2.56 -7.95
N GLN A 208 -5.22 -1.68 -7.00
CA GLN A 208 -5.18 -0.24 -7.14
C GLN A 208 -3.88 0.33 -6.53
N LEU A 209 -2.80 0.35 -7.30
CA LEU A 209 -1.50 0.87 -6.82
C LEU A 209 -1.51 2.38 -6.50
N ASP A 210 -2.53 3.10 -6.95
CA ASP A 210 -2.82 4.50 -6.62
C ASP A 210 -3.85 4.64 -5.48
N ARG A 211 -4.05 3.60 -4.68
CA ARG A 211 -4.92 3.62 -3.50
C ARG A 211 -4.12 3.81 -2.21
N ARG A 212 -4.45 4.88 -1.49
CA ARG A 212 -3.80 5.28 -0.22
C ARG A 212 -4.48 4.68 1.01
N PHE A 213 -5.81 4.68 1.01
CA PHE A 213 -6.65 4.11 2.05
C PHE A 213 -8.00 3.70 1.46
N ILE A 214 -8.78 2.91 2.20
CA ILE A 214 -10.09 2.43 1.77
C ILE A 214 -11.09 2.59 2.91
N LEU A 215 -12.27 3.08 2.57
CA LEU A 215 -13.43 3.08 3.45
C LEU A 215 -14.32 1.88 3.13
N GLY A 216 -14.92 1.31 4.16
CA GLY A 216 -15.88 0.23 4.05
C GLY A 216 -16.78 0.16 5.26
N PHE A 217 -17.64 -0.85 5.29
CA PHE A 217 -18.51 -1.08 6.44
C PHE A 217 -18.93 -2.55 6.53
N VAL A 218 -19.27 -2.96 7.74
CA VAL A 218 -19.88 -4.25 8.04
C VAL A 218 -21.33 -4.02 8.42
N LEU A 219 -22.25 -4.78 7.85
CA LEU A 219 -23.65 -4.81 8.25
C LEU A 219 -23.95 -6.16 8.92
N LEU A 220 -24.16 -6.16 10.23
CA LEU A 220 -24.68 -7.32 10.97
C LEU A 220 -26.19 -7.19 11.09
N PHE A 221 -26.93 -7.83 10.18
CA PHE A 221 -28.37 -7.69 10.01
C PHE A 221 -28.79 -6.23 9.80
N ASP A 222 -29.08 -5.47 10.86
CA ASP A 222 -29.46 -4.05 10.80
C ASP A 222 -28.47 -3.12 11.52
N GLU A 223 -27.39 -3.65 12.08
CA GLU A 223 -26.31 -2.92 12.75
C GLU A 223 -25.13 -2.67 11.80
N LEU A 224 -24.87 -1.40 11.47
CA LEU A 224 -23.83 -0.97 10.55
C LEU A 224 -22.62 -0.38 11.30
N THR A 225 -21.46 -0.99 11.14
CA THR A 225 -20.16 -0.53 11.66
C THR A 225 -19.31 0.02 10.53
N LEU A 226 -18.81 1.25 10.67
CA LEU A 226 -17.92 1.86 9.68
C LEU A 226 -16.48 1.42 9.91
N VAL A 227 -15.72 1.28 8.82
CA VAL A 227 -14.33 0.80 8.86
C VAL A 227 -13.47 1.67 7.92
N LEU A 228 -12.40 2.23 8.46
CA LEU A 228 -11.30 2.83 7.73
C LEU A 228 -10.12 1.87 7.73
N TYR A 229 -9.49 1.72 6.57
CA TYR A 229 -8.28 0.96 6.39
C TYR A 229 -7.22 1.83 5.73
N ASP A 230 -6.08 2.02 6.38
CA ASP A 230 -4.92 2.73 5.85
C ASP A 230 -3.62 2.00 6.19
N ARG A 231 -2.47 2.61 5.86
CA ARG A 231 -1.14 1.99 6.06
C ARG A 231 -0.68 1.94 7.52
N SER A 232 -1.48 2.48 8.45
CA SER A 232 -1.29 2.40 9.90
C SER A 232 -2.25 1.40 10.56
N GLY A 233 -3.00 0.64 9.76
CA GLY A 233 -3.88 -0.43 10.21
C GLY A 233 -5.36 -0.16 9.96
N VAL A 234 -6.20 -0.82 10.75
CA VAL A 234 -7.66 -0.78 10.63
C VAL A 234 -8.23 0.01 11.80
N THR A 235 -9.20 0.88 11.53
CA THR A 235 -9.97 1.61 12.55
C THR A 235 -11.45 1.43 12.26
N MET A 236 -12.21 0.94 13.22
CA MET A 236 -13.67 0.79 13.08
C MET A 236 -14.41 1.62 14.13
N THR A 237 -15.71 1.83 13.94
CA THR A 237 -16.54 2.46 14.97
C THR A 237 -16.75 1.50 16.13
N ASP A 238 -16.66 2.03 17.35
CA ASP A 238 -16.92 1.30 18.60
C ASP A 238 -18.39 0.87 18.73
N GLU A 239 -19.30 1.69 18.21
CA GLU A 239 -20.72 1.43 18.15
C GLU A 239 -21.17 1.22 16.69
N ALA A 240 -22.18 0.37 16.53
CA ALA A 240 -22.89 0.21 15.28
C ALA A 240 -24.11 1.13 15.27
N ILE A 241 -24.48 1.64 14.09
CA ILE A 241 -25.77 2.33 13.93
C ILE A 241 -26.83 1.32 13.52
N ASN A 242 -28.03 1.42 14.09
CA ASN A 242 -29.16 0.66 13.59
C ASN A 242 -29.76 1.40 12.37
N ILE A 243 -29.69 0.80 11.18
CA ILE A 243 -30.11 1.47 9.93
C ILE A 243 -31.61 1.82 9.92
N HIS A 244 -32.43 1.10 10.69
CA HIS A 244 -33.87 1.32 10.79
C HIS A 244 -34.21 2.38 11.83
N GLN A 245 -33.58 2.32 13.01
CA GLN A 245 -33.88 3.22 14.12
C GLN A 245 -33.16 4.57 14.00
N GLN A 246 -32.07 4.63 13.23
CA GLN A 246 -31.27 5.83 13.01
C GLN A 246 -31.14 6.12 11.49
N PRO A 247 -32.27 6.28 10.76
CA PRO A 247 -32.26 6.42 9.31
C PRO A 247 -31.52 7.68 8.84
N GLU A 248 -31.51 8.76 9.64
CA GLU A 248 -30.79 10.00 9.34
C GLU A 248 -29.27 9.77 9.30
N ARG A 249 -28.73 8.98 10.24
CA ARG A 249 -27.31 8.61 10.24
C ARG A 249 -26.97 7.74 9.04
N PHE A 250 -27.83 6.79 8.71
CA PHE A 250 -27.64 5.94 7.53
C PHE A 250 -27.66 6.75 6.23
N ILE A 251 -28.61 7.70 6.10
CA ILE A 251 -28.67 8.63 4.96
C ILE A 251 -27.40 9.47 4.90
N ARG A 252 -26.94 10.05 6.03
CA ARG A 252 -25.70 10.83 6.08
C ARG A 252 -24.49 10.02 5.61
N ILE A 253 -24.36 8.76 6.02
CA ILE A 253 -23.26 7.88 5.60
C ILE A 253 -23.28 7.63 4.08
N VAL A 254 -24.41 7.16 3.55
CA VAL A 254 -24.53 6.79 2.13
C VAL A 254 -24.34 8.02 1.22
N THR A 255 -24.96 9.15 1.59
CA THR A 255 -24.80 10.39 0.83
C THR A 255 -23.42 11.02 1.02
N GLY A 256 -22.85 10.93 2.22
CA GLY A 256 -21.51 11.40 2.55
C GLY A 256 -20.46 10.75 1.66
N PHE A 257 -20.50 9.42 1.51
CA PHE A 257 -19.62 8.69 0.60
C PHE A 257 -19.69 9.19 -0.86
N SER A 258 -20.89 9.41 -1.39
CA SER A 258 -21.07 9.90 -2.77
C SER A 258 -20.70 11.38 -2.95
N SER A 259 -20.65 12.13 -1.85
CA SER A 259 -20.23 13.54 -1.83
C SER A 259 -18.73 13.73 -1.68
N MET A 260 -17.98 12.67 -1.37
CA MET A 260 -16.53 12.71 -1.25
C MET A 260 -15.87 12.88 -2.61
N THR A 261 -14.82 13.71 -2.65
CA THR A 261 -13.88 13.75 -3.77
C THR A 261 -13.09 12.43 -3.87
N PRO A 262 -12.49 12.12 -5.03
CA PRO A 262 -11.63 10.93 -5.16
C PRO A 262 -10.51 10.87 -4.11
N ALA A 263 -9.90 12.01 -3.76
CA ALA A 263 -8.90 12.08 -2.69
C ALA A 263 -9.49 11.69 -1.33
N GLN A 264 -10.72 12.10 -1.00
CA GLN A 264 -11.39 11.70 0.25
C GLN A 264 -11.82 10.23 0.27
N LEU A 265 -11.98 9.60 -0.91
CA LEU A 265 -12.19 8.16 -1.04
C LEU A 265 -10.90 7.36 -1.07
N GLY A 266 -9.74 8.01 -0.94
CA GLY A 266 -8.43 7.35 -0.83
C GLY A 266 -7.67 7.17 -2.13
N TRP A 267 -8.10 7.78 -3.23
CA TRP A 267 -7.31 7.82 -4.46
C TRP A 267 -6.12 8.78 -4.33
N ASP A 268 -4.97 8.39 -4.89
CA ASP A 268 -3.81 9.24 -5.09
C ASP A 268 -4.04 10.13 -6.32
N THR A 269 -4.15 11.44 -6.09
CA THR A 269 -4.38 12.41 -7.18
C THR A 269 -3.12 12.84 -7.91
N THR A 270 -1.95 12.40 -7.44
CA THR A 270 -0.65 12.61 -8.10
C THR A 270 -0.31 11.50 -9.11
N MET A 271 -1.21 10.53 -9.27
CA MET A 271 -1.00 9.32 -10.07
C MET A 271 -2.20 9.06 -10.98
N GLN A 272 -1.93 8.80 -12.26
CA GLN A 272 -2.95 8.56 -13.27
C GLN A 272 -2.47 7.49 -14.25
N ILE A 273 -3.38 6.77 -14.89
CA ILE A 273 -3.02 5.77 -15.92
C ILE A 273 -2.74 6.50 -17.23
N TYR A 274 -1.57 6.22 -17.82
CA TYR A 274 -1.24 6.54 -19.20
C TYR A 274 -1.68 5.39 -20.10
N ARG A 275 -2.34 5.71 -21.21
CA ARG A 275 -2.75 4.73 -22.22
C ARG A 275 -1.98 4.99 -23.52
N PRO A 276 -0.89 4.26 -23.79
CA PRO A 276 -0.03 4.53 -24.95
C PRO A 276 -0.76 4.49 -26.30
N ILE A 277 -1.72 3.58 -26.48
CA ILE A 277 -2.43 3.40 -27.76
C ILE A 277 -3.31 4.62 -28.09
N SER A 278 -4.10 5.07 -27.13
CA SER A 278 -4.98 6.24 -27.27
C SER A 278 -4.26 7.57 -26.98
N ASN A 279 -3.03 7.50 -26.46
CA ASN A 279 -2.19 8.61 -26.03
C ASN A 279 -2.93 9.60 -25.12
N ASP A 280 -3.63 9.09 -24.12
CA ASP A 280 -4.35 9.89 -23.14
C ASP A 280 -4.05 9.45 -21.69
N ILE A 281 -4.37 10.34 -20.75
CA ILE A 281 -4.14 10.15 -19.33
C ILE A 281 -5.49 10.20 -18.62
N LYS A 282 -5.77 9.20 -17.78
CA LYS A 282 -7.03 9.11 -17.03
C LYS A 282 -6.81 8.67 -15.59
N PRO A 283 -7.64 9.13 -14.64
CA PRO A 283 -7.69 8.52 -13.32
C PRO A 283 -8.07 7.03 -13.42
N SER A 284 -7.42 6.18 -12.65
CA SER A 284 -7.57 4.73 -12.75
C SER A 284 -9.01 4.25 -12.54
N TYR A 285 -9.71 4.85 -11.58
CA TYR A 285 -11.09 4.54 -11.23
C TYR A 285 -12.12 4.90 -12.30
N THR A 286 -11.72 5.61 -13.36
CA THR A 286 -12.58 5.92 -14.51
C THR A 286 -12.41 4.93 -15.67
N ILE A 287 -11.68 3.84 -15.45
CA ILE A 287 -11.42 2.80 -16.45
C ILE A 287 -12.18 1.56 -16.02
N ALA A 288 -13.39 1.37 -16.54
CA ALA A 288 -14.25 0.23 -16.20
C ALA A 288 -14.55 -0.71 -17.39
N HIS A 289 -14.16 -0.38 -18.62
CA HIS A 289 -14.31 -1.24 -19.80
C HIS A 289 -13.05 -1.45 -20.64
N ASN A 290 -12.90 -2.69 -21.11
CA ASN A 290 -12.04 -3.19 -22.18
C ASN A 290 -10.52 -3.04 -22.07
N PHE A 291 -9.96 -2.38 -21.05
CA PHE A 291 -8.49 -2.22 -20.92
C PHE A 291 -7.84 -1.81 -22.26
N GLU A 292 -8.56 -1.03 -23.07
CA GLU A 292 -8.05 -0.51 -24.34
C GLU A 292 -6.84 0.37 -24.03
N GLY A 293 -5.67 -0.04 -24.50
CA GLY A 293 -4.42 0.69 -24.28
C GLY A 293 -3.47 0.10 -23.25
N ILE A 294 -3.80 -1.00 -22.56
CA ILE A 294 -2.88 -1.69 -21.65
C ILE A 294 -2.33 -2.94 -22.33
N HIS A 295 -1.00 -3.02 -22.49
CA HIS A 295 -0.34 -4.09 -23.23
C HIS A 295 -0.21 -5.36 -22.37
N GLY A 296 -1.05 -6.37 -22.59
CA GLY A 296 -0.91 -7.69 -21.94
C GLY A 296 -1.85 -7.90 -20.75
N THR A 297 -1.52 -8.90 -19.91
CA THR A 297 -2.33 -9.28 -18.72
C THR A 297 -1.56 -9.00 -17.44
N GLY A 298 -2.20 -8.44 -16.42
CA GLY A 298 -1.60 -8.18 -15.11
C GLY A 298 -1.22 -6.72 -14.86
N ARG A 299 -1.21 -6.34 -13.57
CA ARG A 299 -0.93 -4.98 -13.08
C ARG A 299 0.45 -4.42 -13.45
N TYR A 300 1.41 -5.28 -13.80
CA TYR A 300 2.76 -4.89 -14.25
C TYR A 300 2.78 -4.20 -15.61
N ASN A 301 1.69 -4.29 -16.37
CA ASN A 301 1.56 -3.69 -17.69
C ASN A 301 0.83 -2.34 -17.69
N ILE A 302 0.49 -1.82 -16.50
CA ILE A 302 -0.12 -0.49 -16.38
C ILE A 302 1.00 0.55 -16.40
N HIS A 303 0.92 1.47 -17.36
CA HIS A 303 1.76 2.65 -17.38
C HIS A 303 1.11 3.76 -16.57
N TRP A 304 1.83 4.32 -15.62
CA TRP A 304 1.38 5.40 -14.76
C TRP A 304 2.09 6.69 -15.12
N VAL A 305 1.36 7.80 -15.18
CA VAL A 305 1.94 9.13 -15.07
C VAL A 305 1.94 9.51 -13.59
N ILE A 306 3.10 9.88 -13.08
CA ILE A 306 3.32 10.23 -11.69
C ILE A 306 3.88 11.65 -11.62
N ASP A 307 3.22 12.48 -10.83
CA ASP A 307 3.67 13.82 -10.47
C ASP A 307 4.77 13.73 -9.39
N VAL A 308 5.93 14.28 -9.70
CA VAL A 308 7.11 14.27 -8.84
C VAL A 308 7.53 15.71 -8.55
N GLU A 309 7.42 16.11 -7.28
CA GLU A 309 7.75 17.47 -6.82
C GLU A 309 9.27 17.70 -6.87
N GLN A 310 9.67 18.84 -7.40
CA GLN A 310 11.06 19.25 -7.52
C GLN A 310 11.46 20.18 -6.37
N GLN A 311 12.75 20.50 -6.26
CA GLN A 311 13.26 21.38 -5.18
C GLN A 311 12.76 22.84 -5.26
N ASP A 312 12.19 23.26 -6.39
CA ASP A 312 11.66 24.62 -6.61
C ASP A 312 10.12 24.68 -6.58
N ASP A 313 9.49 23.72 -5.87
CA ASP A 313 8.03 23.52 -5.78
C ASP A 313 7.33 23.32 -7.15
N LYS A 314 8.09 23.12 -8.23
CA LYS A 314 7.54 22.71 -9.52
C LYS A 314 7.28 21.22 -9.53
N VAL A 315 6.28 20.79 -10.29
CA VAL A 315 5.98 19.38 -10.50
C VAL A 315 6.46 18.96 -11.88
N LYS A 316 7.20 17.84 -11.95
CA LYS A 316 7.53 17.16 -13.21
C LYS A 316 6.81 15.84 -13.31
N LYS A 317 6.37 15.50 -14.51
CA LYS A 317 5.69 14.24 -14.80
C LYS A 317 6.68 13.19 -15.25
N TYR A 318 6.55 12.00 -14.68
CA TYR A 318 7.27 10.81 -15.08
C TYR A 318 6.27 9.76 -15.54
N VAL A 319 6.61 8.98 -16.57
CA VAL A 319 5.82 7.83 -16.99
C VAL A 319 6.55 6.54 -16.64
N THR A 320 5.83 5.57 -16.08
CA THR A 320 6.40 4.27 -15.75
C THR A 320 6.60 3.45 -17.01
N VAL A 321 7.76 2.83 -17.14
CA VAL A 321 8.10 1.88 -18.20
C VAL A 321 7.78 0.46 -17.75
N ALA A 322 8.18 0.13 -16.51
CA ALA A 322 7.94 -1.15 -15.88
C ALA A 322 7.88 -1.01 -14.35
N ILE A 323 7.28 -1.98 -13.68
CA ILE A 323 7.40 -2.14 -12.23
C ILE A 323 8.63 -3.02 -11.96
N ILE A 324 9.59 -2.50 -11.20
CA ILE A 324 10.78 -3.23 -10.75
C ILE A 324 10.43 -4.13 -9.57
N SER A 325 9.66 -3.60 -8.60
CA SER A 325 9.19 -4.37 -7.44
C SER A 325 7.84 -3.86 -6.94
N ALA A 326 6.88 -4.77 -6.74
CA ALA A 326 5.59 -4.50 -6.10
C ALA A 326 5.18 -5.60 -5.11
N ILE A 327 6.12 -6.47 -4.69
CA ILE A 327 5.84 -7.63 -3.82
C ILE A 327 5.15 -7.19 -2.52
N ARG A 328 5.59 -6.06 -1.95
CA ARG A 328 5.08 -5.50 -0.69
C ARG A 328 3.90 -4.54 -0.85
N SER A 329 3.46 -4.20 -2.07
CA SER A 329 2.40 -3.20 -2.34
C SER A 329 1.09 -3.43 -1.56
N ALA A 330 0.77 -4.70 -1.30
CA ALA A 330 -0.45 -5.14 -0.63
C ALA A 330 -0.36 -5.14 0.91
N GLU A 331 0.78 -4.78 1.50
CA GLU A 331 0.96 -4.74 2.96
C GLU A 331 -0.09 -3.85 3.63
N ILE A 332 -0.79 -4.42 4.61
CA ILE A 332 -1.88 -3.75 5.33
C ILE A 332 -1.31 -2.61 6.17
N CYS A 333 -0.42 -2.96 7.10
CA CYS A 333 0.34 -2.04 7.92
C CYS A 333 1.81 -2.22 7.56
N GLY A 334 2.49 -1.14 7.16
CA GLY A 334 3.87 -1.24 6.73
C GLY A 334 4.25 -0.19 5.70
N ARG A 335 5.27 -0.51 4.91
CA ARG A 335 5.84 0.42 3.94
C ARG A 335 5.12 0.38 2.61
N ALA A 336 4.54 -0.76 2.26
CA ALA A 336 3.83 -0.93 0.99
C ALA A 336 4.66 -0.48 -0.23
N THR A 337 5.97 -0.79 -0.21
CA THR A 337 6.93 -0.26 -1.17
C THR A 337 6.64 -0.72 -2.59
N VAL A 338 6.66 0.23 -3.53
CA VAL A 338 6.64 -0.02 -4.96
C VAL A 338 7.79 0.73 -5.64
N VAL A 339 8.51 0.05 -6.52
CA VAL A 339 9.61 0.63 -7.29
C VAL A 339 9.28 0.53 -8.76
N TYR A 340 9.33 1.65 -9.46
CA TYR A 340 9.08 1.75 -10.89
C TYR A 340 10.36 2.11 -11.62
N GLU A 341 10.55 1.55 -12.81
CA GLU A 341 11.37 2.19 -13.84
C GLU A 341 10.55 3.30 -14.48
N VAL A 342 11.12 4.50 -14.57
CA VAL A 342 10.44 5.68 -15.12
C VAL A 342 11.32 6.45 -16.10
N VAL A 343 10.66 7.16 -17.01
CA VAL A 343 11.26 8.19 -17.87
C VAL A 343 10.50 9.49 -17.69
N LYS A 344 11.11 10.62 -18.03
CA LYS A 344 10.37 11.89 -18.01
C LYS A 344 9.27 11.85 -19.07
N PHE A 345 8.10 12.38 -18.75
CA PHE A 345 6.94 12.28 -19.63
C PHE A 345 7.13 13.01 -20.98
N ASP A 346 7.86 14.13 -20.98
CA ASP A 346 8.25 14.88 -22.18
C ASP A 346 9.28 14.15 -23.06
N GLU A 347 9.99 13.17 -22.51
CA GLU A 347 10.97 12.33 -23.21
C GLU A 347 10.40 10.92 -23.52
N LYS A 348 9.12 10.65 -23.25
CA LYS A 348 8.54 9.28 -23.32
C LYS A 348 8.70 8.58 -24.67
N ASP A 349 8.73 9.34 -25.78
CA ASP A 349 8.82 8.81 -27.14
C ASP A 349 10.27 8.57 -27.60
N ASN A 350 11.25 9.21 -26.93
CA ASN A 350 12.68 9.05 -27.20
C ASN A 350 13.48 9.27 -25.90
N PRO A 351 13.42 8.31 -24.97
CA PRO A 351 13.97 8.49 -23.63
C PRO A 351 15.50 8.59 -23.69
N GLN A 352 16.05 9.64 -23.08
CA GLN A 352 17.50 9.82 -23.01
C GLN A 352 18.12 9.02 -21.86
N GLN A 353 17.34 8.81 -20.80
CA GLN A 353 17.74 8.10 -19.59
C GLN A 353 16.51 7.55 -18.87
N THR A 354 16.67 6.41 -18.18
CA THR A 354 15.67 5.87 -17.24
C THR A 354 16.13 6.08 -15.79
N TYR A 355 15.15 6.10 -14.90
CA TYR A 355 15.34 6.31 -13.46
C TYR A 355 14.56 5.26 -12.67
N ALA A 356 14.96 5.01 -11.43
CA ALA A 356 14.16 4.26 -10.49
C ALA A 356 13.36 5.24 -9.62
N LEU A 357 12.04 5.09 -9.58
CA LEU A 357 11.15 5.84 -8.69
C LEU A 357 10.60 4.88 -7.62
N LYS A 358 11.08 5.04 -6.39
CA LYS A 358 10.60 4.30 -5.22
C LYS A 358 9.51 5.11 -4.52
N ARG A 359 8.37 4.48 -4.25
CA ARG A 359 7.22 5.04 -3.53
C ARG A 359 6.88 4.14 -2.35
N TYR A 360 6.77 4.71 -1.15
CA TYR A 360 6.46 3.93 0.05
C TYR A 360 5.99 4.79 1.24
N TRP A 361 5.48 4.13 2.28
CA TRP A 361 5.00 4.72 3.51
C TRP A 361 6.03 4.61 4.64
N ARG A 362 6.68 5.72 4.98
CA ARG A 362 7.65 5.76 6.09
C ARG A 362 6.95 5.97 7.43
N PRO A 363 7.34 5.27 8.51
CA PRO A 363 6.85 5.58 9.85
C PRO A 363 7.34 6.96 10.31
N VAL A 364 6.51 7.64 11.08
CA VAL A 364 6.79 8.89 11.77
C VAL A 364 6.48 8.67 13.25
N TRP A 365 7.54 8.66 14.04
CA TRP A 365 7.45 8.32 15.44
C TRP A 365 7.04 9.53 16.28
N SER A 366 5.87 9.42 16.92
CA SER A 366 5.30 10.47 17.77
C SER A 366 5.72 10.37 19.24
N ASP A 367 6.37 9.27 19.65
CA ASP A 367 6.71 8.94 21.04
C ASP A 367 8.10 9.44 21.49
N GLY A 368 8.79 10.21 20.64
CA GLY A 368 10.14 10.66 20.93
C GLY A 368 11.23 9.61 20.69
N SER A 369 10.92 8.51 19.97
CA SER A 369 11.99 7.73 19.35
C SER A 369 12.82 8.67 18.46
N ASP A 370 14.13 8.58 18.63
CA ASP A 370 15.02 9.63 18.21
C ASP A 370 15.13 9.66 16.67
N PRO A 371 14.65 10.69 15.95
CA PRO A 371 14.82 10.79 14.49
C PRO A 371 16.30 10.75 14.09
N ASP A 372 17.16 11.09 15.05
CA ASP A 372 18.59 10.79 15.13
C ASP A 372 19.06 9.37 14.76
N ILE A 373 18.31 8.36 15.21
CA ILE A 373 18.67 6.94 15.15
C ILE A 373 18.08 6.25 13.92
N TYR A 374 16.87 6.65 13.53
CA TYR A 374 16.14 6.14 12.35
C TYR A 374 15.87 7.28 11.36
N PRO A 375 16.92 7.88 10.78
CA PRO A 375 16.73 8.88 9.73
C PRO A 375 16.02 8.23 8.54
N PHE A 376 15.18 9.01 7.87
CA PHE A 376 14.52 8.55 6.67
C PHE A 376 15.54 8.28 5.55
N GLU A 377 15.27 7.32 4.67
CA GLU A 377 16.20 6.87 3.62
C GLU A 377 16.80 8.01 2.79
N GLY A 378 15.99 9.01 2.39
CA GLY A 378 16.49 10.17 1.66
C GLY A 378 17.47 11.03 2.47
N GLU A 379 17.29 11.14 3.79
CA GLU A 379 18.23 11.84 4.67
C GLU A 379 19.55 11.08 4.80
N ILE A 380 19.49 9.76 4.79
CA ILE A 380 20.68 8.89 4.75
C ILE A 380 21.44 9.14 3.45
N TYR A 381 20.76 9.12 2.31
CA TYR A 381 21.38 9.44 1.02
C TYR A 381 21.98 10.85 1.01
N ALA A 382 21.30 11.85 1.59
CA ALA A 382 21.85 13.19 1.72
C ALA A 382 23.13 13.27 2.60
N ILE A 383 23.36 12.30 3.50
CA ILE A 383 24.60 12.20 4.30
C ILE A 383 25.69 11.48 3.51
N LEU A 384 25.35 10.39 2.82
CA LEU A 384 26.30 9.58 2.05
C LEU A 384 26.82 10.38 0.85
N ASP A 385 25.92 10.99 0.08
CA ASP A 385 26.25 11.79 -1.11
C ASP A 385 27.07 13.06 -0.76
N LYS A 386 27.11 13.46 0.52
CA LYS A 386 27.97 14.57 1.00
C LYS A 386 29.42 14.11 1.14
N GLY A 387 30.19 14.32 0.07
CA GLY A 387 31.64 14.14 0.03
C GLY A 387 32.12 12.98 -0.84
N GLU A 388 31.22 12.38 -1.61
CA GLU A 388 31.59 11.42 -2.66
C GLU A 388 32.37 12.10 -3.78
N LYS A 389 33.29 11.34 -4.36
CA LYS A 389 34.23 11.83 -5.38
C LYS A 389 33.71 11.65 -6.80
N ASP A 390 32.75 10.76 -7.01
CA ASP A 390 32.07 10.57 -8.28
C ASP A 390 30.80 11.43 -8.37
N GLU A 391 30.37 11.75 -9.59
CA GLU A 391 29.16 12.57 -9.83
C GLU A 391 27.85 11.80 -9.61
N LEU A 392 27.95 10.49 -9.35
CA LEU A 392 26.80 9.63 -9.12
C LEU A 392 26.29 9.85 -7.69
N LYS A 393 24.97 9.94 -7.53
CA LYS A 393 24.32 10.11 -6.23
C LYS A 393 23.42 8.92 -5.97
N HIS A 394 23.18 8.57 -4.71
CA HIS A 394 22.19 7.56 -4.37
C HIS A 394 20.78 8.04 -4.71
N ALA A 395 20.45 9.29 -4.37
CA ALA A 395 19.17 9.91 -4.71
C ALA A 395 19.36 11.17 -5.55
N ILE A 396 18.58 11.28 -6.61
CA ILE A 396 18.46 12.52 -7.39
C ILE A 396 17.58 13.51 -6.62
N LEU A 397 16.51 13.00 -6.02
CA LEU A 397 15.45 13.77 -5.37
C LEU A 397 14.70 12.85 -4.40
N TYR A 398 14.24 13.39 -3.28
CA TYR A 398 13.24 12.76 -2.43
C TYR A 398 12.30 13.83 -1.85
N HIS A 399 11.03 13.49 -1.65
CA HIS A 399 10.05 14.39 -1.02
C HIS A 399 8.85 13.61 -0.47
N ASP A 400 8.23 14.14 0.58
CA ASP A 400 6.91 13.67 1.02
C ASP A 400 5.87 14.00 -0.08
N ILE A 401 5.02 13.04 -0.44
CA ILE A 401 3.94 13.22 -1.40
C ILE A 401 2.89 14.15 -0.79
N LYS A 402 2.35 15.06 -1.60
CA LYS A 402 1.29 15.99 -1.19
C LYS A 402 0.00 15.72 -1.95
N ILE A 403 -1.10 15.53 -1.24
CA ILE A 403 -2.45 15.44 -1.80
C ILE A 403 -3.17 16.75 -1.48
N ASN A 404 -3.64 17.46 -2.52
CA ASN A 404 -4.26 18.78 -2.36
C ASN A 404 -3.40 19.75 -1.53
N GLY A 405 -2.07 19.71 -1.72
CA GLY A 405 -1.11 20.57 -1.04
C GLY A 405 -0.74 20.17 0.39
N GLN A 406 -1.34 19.11 0.95
CA GLN A 406 -1.02 18.60 2.29
C GLN A 406 -0.20 17.32 2.20
N ILE A 407 0.76 17.14 3.10
CA ILE A 407 1.52 15.89 3.21
C ILE A 407 0.55 14.72 3.38
N ASP A 408 0.74 13.70 2.56
CA ASP A 408 -0.05 12.48 2.57
C ASP A 408 0.32 11.62 3.76
N SER A 409 -0.31 11.91 4.90
CA SER A 409 -0.09 11.18 6.15
C SER A 409 -1.32 10.42 6.62
N THR A 410 -1.09 9.25 7.23
CA THR A 410 -2.18 8.43 7.77
C THR A 410 -2.86 9.12 8.95
N PHE A 411 -2.12 9.78 9.83
CA PHE A 411 -2.72 10.43 11.00
C PHE A 411 -3.36 11.78 10.66
N LYS A 412 -2.59 12.74 10.12
CA LYS A 412 -3.07 14.12 9.94
C LYS A 412 -4.02 14.25 8.76
N LEU A 413 -3.69 13.70 7.60
CA LEU A 413 -4.52 13.87 6.39
C LEU A 413 -5.65 12.84 6.32
N ILE A 414 -5.34 11.55 6.45
CA ILE A 414 -6.32 10.48 6.25
C ILE A 414 -7.28 10.38 7.43
N ARG A 415 -6.76 10.27 8.67
CA ARG A 415 -7.57 10.14 9.89
C ARG A 415 -8.03 11.48 10.49
N ASN A 416 -7.59 12.60 9.91
CA ASN A 416 -7.90 13.94 10.41
C ASN A 416 -7.55 14.10 11.92
N GLY A 417 -6.45 13.49 12.34
CA GLY A 417 -5.86 13.60 13.68
C GLY A 417 -6.68 13.00 14.82
N TRP A 418 -7.58 12.04 14.57
CA TRP A 418 -8.27 11.37 15.68
C TRP A 418 -7.36 10.42 16.46
N ALA A 419 -7.59 10.32 17.76
CA ALA A 419 -7.05 9.22 18.56
C ALA A 419 -7.93 7.98 18.35
N ALA A 420 -7.31 6.80 18.36
CA ALA A 420 -8.02 5.53 18.28
C ALA A 420 -7.52 4.62 19.41
N GLU A 421 -8.43 3.82 19.97
CA GLU A 421 -8.12 2.87 21.04
C GLU A 421 -7.90 1.47 20.46
N ARG A 422 -7.10 0.64 21.12
CA ARG A 422 -6.88 -0.74 20.65
C ARG A 422 -8.16 -1.56 20.83
N TYR A 423 -8.57 -2.27 19.78
CA TYR A 423 -9.73 -3.15 19.86
C TYR A 423 -9.46 -4.35 20.78
N LYS A 424 -10.37 -4.62 21.71
CA LYS A 424 -10.34 -5.81 22.56
C LYS A 424 -10.94 -7.00 21.81
N ARG A 425 -10.10 -7.97 21.46
CA ARG A 425 -10.52 -9.18 20.76
C ARG A 425 -11.44 -10.05 21.65
N PRO A 426 -12.51 -10.65 21.11
CA PRO A 426 -13.27 -11.67 21.82
C PRO A 426 -12.41 -12.91 22.17
N ASP A 427 -12.66 -13.52 23.32
CA ASP A 427 -12.03 -14.79 23.71
C ASP A 427 -12.49 -15.93 22.79
N GLN A 428 -11.72 -16.25 21.76
CA GLN A 428 -11.96 -17.43 20.91
C GLN A 428 -11.10 -18.62 21.37
N PRO A 429 -11.66 -19.83 21.51
CA PRO A 429 -10.85 -21.05 21.58
C PRO A 429 -10.07 -21.18 20.26
N ARG A 430 -8.74 -21.30 20.35
CA ARG A 430 -7.87 -21.51 19.18
C ARG A 430 -8.37 -22.71 18.38
N SER A 431 -8.73 -22.52 17.11
CA SER A 431 -8.83 -23.66 16.19
C SER A 431 -7.44 -24.30 16.09
N ASP A 432 -7.37 -25.63 16.13
CA ASP A 432 -6.12 -26.38 16.05
C ASP A 432 -5.25 -25.85 14.90
N LYS A 433 -4.05 -25.40 15.26
CA LYS A 433 -3.06 -24.88 14.32
C LYS A 433 -2.80 -25.96 13.27
N ARG A 434 -3.08 -25.66 12.00
CA ARG A 434 -2.49 -26.42 10.90
C ARG A 434 -0.96 -26.28 11.02
N ALA A 435 -0.25 -27.39 10.89
CA ALA A 435 1.20 -27.39 10.83
C ALA A 435 1.67 -26.51 9.66
N GLU A 436 2.60 -25.62 9.95
CA GLU A 436 3.25 -24.73 8.98
C GLU A 436 3.93 -25.58 7.91
N THR A 437 3.69 -25.25 6.64
CA THR A 437 4.34 -25.94 5.51
C THR A 437 5.60 -25.20 5.08
N ASP A 438 6.53 -25.90 4.40
CA ASP A 438 7.76 -25.28 3.89
C ASP A 438 7.47 -24.13 2.90
N ALA A 439 6.34 -24.16 2.20
CA ALA A 439 5.88 -23.05 1.36
C ALA A 439 5.40 -21.83 2.17
N ASP A 440 4.83 -22.05 3.36
CA ASP A 440 4.46 -20.98 4.30
C ASP A 440 5.73 -20.37 4.93
N ALA A 441 6.75 -21.21 5.16
CA ALA A 441 8.08 -20.78 5.61
C ALA A 441 8.85 -20.01 4.53
N GLU A 442 8.77 -20.40 3.25
CA GLU A 442 9.35 -19.65 2.11
C GLU A 442 8.63 -18.30 1.89
N ASN A 443 7.30 -18.24 2.00
CA ASN A 443 6.57 -16.96 2.00
C ASN A 443 6.89 -16.10 3.23
N ARG A 444 7.21 -16.69 4.38
CA ARG A 444 7.73 -15.96 5.55
C ARG A 444 9.19 -15.52 5.39
N LEU A 445 10.01 -16.26 4.66
CA LEU A 445 11.40 -15.91 4.41
C LEU A 445 11.51 -14.61 3.59
N ASP A 446 10.52 -14.33 2.74
CA ASP A 446 10.29 -13.06 2.02
C ASP A 446 9.61 -11.97 2.88
N ARG A 447 9.07 -12.35 4.05
CA ARG A 447 8.39 -11.47 5.04
C ARG A 447 9.09 -11.44 6.40
N ARG A 448 10.42 -11.63 6.42
CA ARG A 448 11.21 -11.64 7.67
C ARG A 448 11.28 -10.29 8.40
N ASP A 449 10.56 -9.29 7.93
CA ASP A 449 10.32 -8.07 8.66
C ASP A 449 8.90 -8.11 9.23
N ILE A 450 8.77 -8.63 10.46
CA ILE A 450 7.83 -7.97 11.38
C ILE A 450 8.19 -6.48 11.27
N PRO A 451 7.27 -5.54 10.97
CA PRO A 451 7.60 -4.13 11.02
C PRO A 451 8.40 -3.90 12.30
N GLU A 452 9.55 -3.23 12.24
CA GLU A 452 10.42 -3.03 13.43
C GLU A 452 9.63 -2.40 14.61
N ASP A 453 8.45 -1.88 14.27
CA ASP A 453 7.48 -1.11 15.01
C ASP A 453 6.23 -1.90 15.44
N ALA A 454 6.05 -3.14 15.00
CA ALA A 454 4.86 -3.92 15.35
C ALA A 454 4.83 -4.12 16.87
N PRO A 455 3.65 -3.97 17.54
CA PRO A 455 3.53 -4.25 18.96
C PRO A 455 4.13 -5.61 19.27
N VAL A 456 4.97 -5.65 20.31
CA VAL A 456 5.57 -6.89 20.80
C VAL A 456 4.46 -7.94 20.91
N PRO A 457 4.69 -9.20 20.48
CA PRO A 457 3.66 -10.25 20.48
C PRO A 457 2.89 -10.42 21.81
N ASP A 458 3.46 -9.93 22.92
CA ASP A 458 2.94 -9.99 24.28
C ASP A 458 2.32 -8.68 24.80
N ALA A 459 2.11 -7.65 23.96
CA ALA A 459 1.47 -6.39 24.36
C ALA A 459 0.05 -6.62 24.86
N LYS A 460 -0.27 -6.13 26.06
CA LYS A 460 -1.53 -6.39 26.75
C LYS A 460 -2.70 -5.60 26.13
N PRO A 461 -3.96 -6.07 26.26
CA PRO A 461 -5.14 -5.35 25.75
C PRO A 461 -5.33 -3.95 26.35
N GLU A 462 -4.84 -3.73 27.57
CA GLU A 462 -4.85 -2.43 28.27
C GLU A 462 -3.78 -1.43 27.79
N ASP A 463 -2.85 -1.85 26.93
CA ASP A 463 -1.85 -0.95 26.35
C ASP A 463 -2.55 -0.04 25.32
N THR A 464 -2.66 1.26 25.64
CA THR A 464 -3.11 2.28 24.68
C THR A 464 -2.08 2.40 23.57
N TYR A 465 -2.35 1.81 22.42
CA TYR A 465 -1.48 1.91 21.25
C TYR A 465 -2.01 3.00 20.32
N THR A 466 -1.24 4.08 20.17
CA THR A 466 -1.54 5.07 19.14
C THR A 466 -1.09 4.50 17.80
N PRO A 467 -1.96 4.43 16.78
CA PRO A 467 -1.56 4.04 15.43
C PRO A 467 -0.36 4.88 14.97
N ILE A 468 0.72 4.23 14.53
CA ILE A 468 1.93 4.92 14.07
C ILE A 468 1.57 5.80 12.88
N ASP A 469 1.86 7.10 12.93
CA ASP A 469 1.70 7.97 11.76
C ASP A 469 2.67 7.54 10.66
N ARG A 470 2.21 7.57 9.41
CA ARG A 470 3.04 7.22 8.26
C ARG A 470 2.88 8.28 7.19
N HIS A 471 4.01 8.72 6.63
CA HIS A 471 4.04 9.65 5.51
C HIS A 471 4.33 8.90 4.21
N HIS A 472 3.61 9.21 3.15
CA HIS A 472 3.86 8.65 1.82
C HIS A 472 4.95 9.45 1.12
N VAL A 473 5.93 8.78 0.52
CA VAL A 473 7.17 9.41 0.03
C VAL A 473 7.56 8.92 -1.36
N ASN A 474 8.15 9.83 -2.15
CA ASN A 474 8.84 9.53 -3.39
C ASN A 474 10.36 9.66 -3.21
N ILE A 475 11.12 8.73 -3.78
CA ILE A 475 12.57 8.85 -3.99
C ILE A 475 12.87 8.53 -5.46
N LEU A 476 13.39 9.52 -6.18
CA LEU A 476 13.88 9.37 -7.54
C LEU A 476 15.39 9.10 -7.49
N MET A 477 15.80 7.98 -8.07
CA MET A 477 17.17 7.47 -8.02
C MET A 477 17.69 7.22 -9.43
N PRO A 478 19.03 7.23 -9.64
CA PRO A 478 19.59 6.75 -10.89
C PRO A 478 19.22 5.28 -11.12
N MET A 479 19.11 4.88 -12.39
CA MET A 479 18.89 3.47 -12.72
C MET A 479 20.21 2.69 -12.60
N GLY A 480 20.18 1.60 -11.83
CA GLY A 480 21.28 0.67 -11.65
C GLY A 480 20.84 -0.76 -11.95
N ARG A 481 21.80 -1.65 -12.19
CA ARG A 481 21.54 -3.08 -12.42
C ARG A 481 21.92 -3.87 -11.18
N GLU A 482 21.13 -4.87 -10.81
CA GLU A 482 21.52 -5.78 -9.72
C GLU A 482 22.88 -6.41 -9.98
N ILE A 483 23.63 -6.69 -8.92
CA ILE A 483 24.94 -7.34 -8.98
C ILE A 483 24.91 -8.65 -9.76
N LYS A 484 23.77 -9.36 -9.78
CA LYS A 484 23.56 -10.60 -10.54
C LYS A 484 23.67 -10.42 -12.06
N ALA A 485 23.49 -9.20 -12.55
CA ALA A 485 23.55 -8.85 -13.97
C ALA A 485 24.95 -8.40 -14.44
N PHE A 486 26.00 -8.80 -13.73
CA PHE A 486 27.39 -8.52 -14.11
C PHE A 486 27.75 -9.14 -15.48
N PHE A 487 28.62 -8.48 -16.24
CA PHE A 487 29.05 -8.90 -17.56
C PHE A 487 30.30 -9.79 -17.55
N SER A 488 31.12 -9.72 -16.50
CA SER A 488 32.30 -10.57 -16.36
C SER A 488 32.68 -10.78 -14.90
N LEU A 489 33.40 -11.88 -14.62
CA LEU A 489 33.96 -12.13 -13.29
C LEU A 489 34.90 -11.00 -12.82
N LEU A 490 35.57 -10.32 -13.75
CA LEU A 490 36.40 -9.16 -13.44
C LEU A 490 35.55 -7.99 -12.95
N GLU A 491 34.43 -7.69 -13.63
CA GLU A 491 33.49 -6.66 -13.17
C GLU A 491 32.97 -7.03 -11.78
N LEU A 492 32.49 -8.25 -11.58
CA LEU A 492 32.00 -8.71 -10.28
C LEU A 492 33.03 -8.49 -9.16
N ALA A 493 34.28 -8.93 -9.36
CA ALA A 493 35.36 -8.78 -8.37
C ALA A 493 35.68 -7.29 -8.09
N GLN A 494 35.67 -6.45 -9.12
CA GLN A 494 35.86 -5.00 -8.97
C GLN A 494 34.71 -4.36 -8.19
N ARG A 495 33.45 -4.73 -8.47
CA ARG A 495 32.27 -4.20 -7.78
C ARG A 495 32.22 -4.60 -6.32
N PHE A 496 32.67 -5.80 -5.95
CA PHE A 496 32.80 -6.20 -4.53
C PHE A 496 33.73 -5.28 -3.74
N ARG A 497 34.82 -4.81 -4.36
CA ARG A 497 35.69 -3.82 -3.72
C ARG A 497 34.99 -2.47 -3.54
N ASP A 498 34.17 -2.07 -4.51
CA ASP A 498 33.38 -0.84 -4.42
C ASP A 498 32.35 -0.95 -3.28
N PHE A 499 31.62 -2.08 -3.17
CA PHE A 499 30.65 -2.32 -2.09
C PHE A 499 31.30 -2.38 -0.69
N ASP A 500 32.48 -2.97 -0.55
CA ASP A 500 33.24 -2.92 0.71
C ASP A 500 33.64 -1.49 1.08
N GLY A 501 34.06 -0.71 0.07
CA GLY A 501 34.36 0.71 0.22
C GLY A 501 33.14 1.54 0.66
N GLU A 502 31.99 1.33 0.02
CA GLU A 502 30.70 1.96 0.36
C GLU A 502 30.26 1.58 1.77
N HIS A 503 30.32 0.30 2.14
CA HIS A 503 29.97 -0.16 3.48
C HIS A 503 30.86 0.50 4.54
N LYS A 504 32.18 0.58 4.30
CA LYS A 504 33.14 1.26 5.17
C LYS A 504 32.83 2.76 5.27
N TYR A 505 32.50 3.40 4.15
CA TYR A 505 32.18 4.82 4.10
C TYR A 505 30.89 5.15 4.89
N SER A 506 29.82 4.38 4.69
CA SER A 506 28.61 4.51 5.51
C SER A 506 28.91 4.29 6.99
N TYR A 507 29.73 3.29 7.33
CA TYR A 507 30.15 3.03 8.70
C TYR A 507 30.92 4.21 9.32
N ASP A 508 31.81 4.86 8.56
CA ASP A 508 32.54 6.06 9.00
C ASP A 508 31.63 7.26 9.23
N LYS A 509 30.45 7.28 8.60
CA LYS A 509 29.36 8.25 8.86
C LYS A 509 28.42 7.79 9.97
N LEU A 510 28.76 6.71 10.67
CA LEU A 510 27.97 6.06 11.72
C LEU A 510 26.64 5.48 11.23
N ILE A 511 26.55 5.17 9.94
CA ILE A 511 25.38 4.55 9.32
C ILE A 511 25.64 3.07 9.13
N LEU A 512 24.74 2.22 9.61
CA LEU A 512 24.75 0.78 9.39
C LEU A 512 23.53 0.40 8.55
N HIS A 513 23.74 -0.22 7.40
CA HIS A 513 22.68 -0.54 6.43
C HIS A 513 21.67 -1.58 6.93
N ARG A 514 22.14 -2.63 7.62
CA ARG A 514 21.36 -3.74 8.19
C ARG A 514 20.56 -4.64 7.23
N ASP A 515 20.55 -4.34 5.93
CA ASP A 515 19.85 -5.13 4.91
C ASP A 515 20.72 -5.32 3.67
N ILE A 516 21.91 -5.91 3.86
CA ILE A 516 22.83 -6.19 2.75
C ILE A 516 22.41 -7.50 2.10
N SER A 517 21.82 -7.39 0.90
CA SER A 517 21.37 -8.53 0.10
C SER A 517 21.81 -8.35 -1.35
N THR A 518 21.73 -9.41 -2.16
CA THR A 518 22.08 -9.31 -3.59
C THR A 518 21.16 -8.35 -4.37
N GLY A 519 19.95 -8.06 -3.88
CA GLY A 519 19.04 -7.11 -4.52
C GLY A 519 19.42 -5.64 -4.25
N ASN A 520 20.16 -5.41 -3.17
CA ASN A 520 20.56 -4.08 -2.69
C ASN A 520 21.97 -3.67 -3.14
N LEU A 521 22.66 -4.57 -3.86
CA LEU A 521 23.98 -4.32 -4.46
C LEU A 521 23.78 -3.97 -5.94
N LEU A 522 23.89 -2.68 -6.29
CA LEU A 522 23.65 -2.22 -7.66
C LEU A 522 24.94 -1.77 -8.36
N ILE A 523 25.04 -2.08 -9.64
CA ILE A 523 26.08 -1.64 -10.56
C ILE A 523 25.51 -0.51 -11.42
N PHE A 524 26.20 0.63 -11.41
CA PHE A 524 25.84 1.80 -12.20
C PHE A 524 26.88 2.06 -13.28
N GLN A 525 26.41 2.39 -14.48
CA GLN A 525 27.27 2.89 -15.55
C GLN A 525 27.44 4.41 -15.38
N VAL A 526 28.68 4.88 -15.30
CA VAL A 526 28.98 6.31 -15.23
C VAL A 526 29.40 6.85 -16.60
N ARG A 527 29.48 8.19 -16.73
CA ARG A 527 29.62 8.90 -18.02
C ARG A 527 30.83 8.49 -18.85
N ASP A 528 31.93 8.11 -18.21
CA ASP A 528 33.16 7.65 -18.86
C ASP A 528 33.12 6.17 -19.29
N ARG A 529 31.94 5.54 -19.21
CA ARG A 529 31.70 4.10 -19.43
C ARG A 529 32.37 3.19 -18.40
N SER A 530 32.96 3.72 -17.34
CA SER A 530 33.29 2.88 -16.19
C SER A 530 32.02 2.48 -15.44
N ALA A 531 32.15 1.50 -14.56
CA ALA A 531 31.06 1.02 -13.72
C ALA A 531 31.46 1.15 -12.25
N VAL A 532 30.49 1.47 -11.41
CA VAL A 532 30.66 1.66 -9.95
C VAL A 532 29.61 0.82 -9.23
N GLY A 533 30.01 0.13 -8.17
CA GLY A 533 29.09 -0.59 -7.29
C GLY A 533 28.63 0.29 -6.13
N ARG A 534 27.33 0.35 -5.85
CA ARG A 534 26.76 1.03 -4.68
C ARG A 534 25.78 0.18 -3.89
N LEU A 535 25.69 0.46 -2.59
CA LEU A 535 24.68 -0.08 -1.69
C LEU A 535 23.42 0.78 -1.74
N MET A 536 22.28 0.16 -2.03
CA MET A 536 20.97 0.82 -2.15
C MET A 536 19.96 0.19 -1.17
N ASP A 537 18.83 0.86 -0.96
CA ASP A 537 17.76 0.43 -0.05
C ASP A 537 18.12 0.58 1.45
N HIS A 538 18.37 1.83 1.87
CA HIS A 538 18.71 2.17 3.26
C HIS A 538 17.49 2.31 4.18
N ASP A 539 16.33 1.75 3.82
CA ASP A 539 15.12 1.84 4.64
C ASP A 539 15.26 1.20 6.03
N HIS A 540 16.13 0.19 6.15
CA HIS A 540 16.45 -0.44 7.42
C HIS A 540 17.68 0.16 8.08
N ALA A 541 18.31 1.18 7.52
CA ALA A 541 19.56 1.66 8.07
C ALA A 541 19.35 2.36 9.42
N LYS A 542 20.38 2.28 10.27
CA LYS A 542 20.43 2.95 11.58
C LYS A 542 21.62 3.88 11.63
N LYS A 543 21.44 5.03 12.26
CA LYS A 543 22.52 5.97 12.55
C LYS A 543 22.88 5.95 14.03
N ALA A 544 24.13 5.65 14.35
CA ALA A 544 24.58 5.56 15.73
C ALA A 544 24.76 6.95 16.36
N LYS A 545 24.34 7.10 17.62
CA LYS A 545 24.56 8.31 18.44
C LYS A 545 25.71 8.14 19.42
N GLY A 546 26.42 9.24 19.70
CA GLY A 546 27.44 9.32 20.76
C GLY A 546 28.72 8.50 20.51
N LYS A 547 28.84 7.84 19.35
CA LYS A 547 30.06 7.11 18.95
C LYS A 547 30.91 7.99 18.05
N LYS A 548 32.24 7.91 18.20
CA LYS A 548 33.17 8.47 17.21
C LYS A 548 33.40 7.42 16.11
N PRO A 549 33.60 7.81 14.85
CA PRO A 549 33.98 6.88 13.79
C PRO A 549 35.22 6.11 14.23
N ILE A 550 35.21 4.78 14.14
CA ILE A 550 36.37 3.95 14.50
C ILE A 550 37.59 4.35 13.66
N SER A 551 37.41 4.81 12.42
CA SER A 551 38.50 5.36 11.60
C SER A 551 39.27 6.49 12.28
N SER A 552 38.64 7.31 13.13
CA SER A 552 39.36 8.35 13.88
C SER A 552 40.26 7.78 14.99
N GLU A 553 39.90 6.63 15.56
CA GLU A 553 40.70 5.92 16.56
C GLU A 553 41.74 5.00 15.91
N ILE A 554 41.38 4.29 14.83
CA ILE A 554 42.31 3.44 14.06
C ILE A 554 43.34 4.30 13.33
N VAL A 555 42.99 5.42 12.69
CA VAL A 555 43.99 6.32 12.07
C VAL A 555 44.91 6.90 13.14
N ASN A 556 44.42 7.17 14.35
CA ASN A 556 45.27 7.60 15.47
C ASN A 556 46.12 6.45 16.04
N LEU A 557 45.60 5.23 16.07
CA LEU A 557 46.33 4.02 16.49
C LEU A 557 47.37 3.60 15.45
N ASP A 558 47.08 3.70 14.16
CA ASP A 558 48.01 3.45 13.06
C ASP A 558 49.05 4.56 12.96
N ARG A 559 48.68 5.84 13.18
CA ARG A 559 49.67 6.92 13.34
C ARG A 559 50.57 6.67 14.56
N LYS A 560 50.00 6.25 15.70
CA LYS A 560 50.78 5.86 16.88
C LYS A 560 51.64 4.64 16.60
N ARG A 561 51.14 3.62 15.92
CA ARG A 561 51.85 2.38 15.60
C ARG A 561 52.99 2.63 14.62
N ASN A 562 52.75 3.44 13.58
CA ASN A 562 53.78 3.87 12.63
C ASN A 562 54.82 4.78 13.30
N SER A 563 54.41 5.67 14.21
CA SER A 563 55.34 6.48 15.01
C SER A 563 56.18 5.62 15.96
N VAL A 564 55.59 4.62 16.61
CA VAL A 564 56.30 3.68 17.49
C VAL A 564 57.24 2.78 16.68
N GLN A 565 56.81 2.28 15.51
CA GLN A 565 57.66 1.49 14.62
C GLN A 565 58.83 2.31 14.07
N ASN A 566 58.62 3.57 13.68
CA ASN A 566 59.71 4.45 13.23
C ASN A 566 60.68 4.77 14.38
N ASN A 567 60.19 5.07 15.58
CA ASN A 567 61.05 5.27 16.75
C ASN A 567 61.84 4.01 17.14
N LEU A 568 61.23 2.82 17.04
CA LEU A 568 61.93 1.54 17.27
C LEU A 568 63.00 1.31 16.21
N ARG A 569 62.72 1.65 14.95
CA ARG A 569 63.67 1.51 13.84
C ARG A 569 64.85 2.47 13.99
N ASP A 570 64.59 3.73 14.33
CA ASP A 570 65.63 4.74 14.60
C ASP A 570 66.50 4.38 15.81
N ASN A 571 65.92 3.75 16.84
CA ASN A 571 66.67 3.28 18.02
C ASN A 571 67.48 2.02 17.72
N LEU A 572 66.96 1.08 16.93
CA LEU A 572 67.69 -0.12 16.49
C LEU A 572 68.84 0.22 15.52
N GLU A 573 68.65 1.22 14.65
CA GLU A 573 69.72 1.73 13.77
C GLU A 573 70.82 2.44 14.57
N LYS A 574 70.48 3.19 15.64
CA LYS A 574 71.47 3.77 16.56
C LYS A 574 72.23 2.72 17.38
N GLU A 575 71.58 1.67 17.88
CA GLU A 575 72.26 0.59 18.59
C GLU A 575 73.16 -0.24 17.66
N ALA A 576 72.76 -0.43 16.40
CA ALA A 576 73.59 -1.10 15.39
C ALA A 576 74.83 -0.29 15.02
N ASP A 577 74.74 1.04 14.92
CA ASP A 577 75.90 1.91 14.64
C ASP A 577 76.90 1.94 15.80
N VAL A 578 76.43 1.84 17.05
CA VAL A 578 77.30 1.77 18.24
C VAL A 578 78.06 0.44 18.30
N ASP A 579 77.40 -0.70 18.04
CA ASP A 579 78.04 -2.03 18.06
C ASP A 579 79.03 -2.23 16.89
N VAL A 580 78.81 -1.56 15.75
CA VAL A 580 79.75 -1.55 14.61
C VAL A 580 80.97 -0.67 14.90
N LEU A 581 80.80 0.49 15.54
CA LEU A 581 81.90 1.38 15.93
C LEU A 581 82.79 0.77 17.02
N ASP A 582 82.21 0.13 18.04
CA ASP A 582 82.98 -0.53 19.10
C ASP A 582 83.77 -1.74 18.58
N ARG A 583 83.21 -2.53 17.65
CA ARG A 583 83.94 -3.63 16.99
C ARG A 583 85.04 -3.14 16.05
N ALA A 584 84.84 -2.01 15.37
CA ALA A 584 85.88 -1.40 14.53
C ALA A 584 87.05 -0.83 15.35
N HIS A 585 86.80 -0.30 16.55
CA HIS A 585 87.84 0.16 17.46
C HIS A 585 88.65 -1.01 18.06
N ALA A 586 88.00 -2.12 18.40
CA ALA A 586 88.67 -3.32 18.91
C ALA A 586 89.56 -4.02 17.86
N MET A 587 89.24 -3.92 16.57
CA MET A 587 90.06 -4.49 15.49
C MET A 587 91.28 -3.64 15.09
N LYS A 588 91.31 -2.33 15.39
CA LYS A 588 92.47 -1.46 15.12
C LYS A 588 93.58 -1.54 16.18
N LEU A 589 93.31 -2.08 17.37
CA LEU A 589 94.29 -2.24 18.46
C LEU A 589 95.00 -3.61 18.46
N LYS A 590 94.76 -4.45 17.44
CA LYS A 590 95.41 -5.76 17.25
C LYS A 590 96.17 -5.90 15.92
N ARG A 591 96.69 -4.79 15.39
CA ARG A 591 97.68 -4.81 14.30
C ARG A 591 98.97 -4.16 14.74
#